data_AF-A0A538BEA2-F1
#
_entry.id   AF-A0A538BEA2-F1
#
_cell.length_a   1.000
_cell.length_b   1.000
_cell.length_c   1.000
_cell.angle_alpha   90.00
_cell.angle_beta   90.00
_cell.angle_gamma   90.00
#
_symmetry.space_group_name_H-M   'P 1'
#
loop_
_entity.id
_entity.type
_entity.pdbx_description
1 polymer ?
#
loop_
_entity_poly.entity_id
_entity_poly.type
_entity_poly.pdbx_seq_one_letter_code
_entity_poly.pdbx_strand_id
1 'polypeptide(L)'
;MQLLIDDFTNETIGLSIPQHRMFFHDGTFLEFDLVIDEDFLPTEYSFHFQHIDGPMIWRKDLHPGHEEELGTEAHIHKNPDDENDRDPFIIVEIDEVLDQIRRYQDTGWTP
;
A
#
# COMPACT_ATOMS: atom_id res chain seq x y z
N MET A 1 -6.78 3.66 -13.90
CA MET A 1 -5.99 2.50 -14.34
C MET A 1 -5.38 2.82 -15.70
N GLN A 2 -4.09 2.58 -15.85
CA GLN A 2 -3.29 2.88 -17.03
C GLN A 2 -2.37 1.70 -17.32
N LEU A 3 -2.31 1.25 -18.58
CA LEU A 3 -1.31 0.26 -18.99
C LEU A 3 0.06 0.92 -19.05
N LEU A 4 1.07 0.22 -18.56
CA LEU A 4 2.47 0.60 -18.72
C LEU A 4 3.00 -0.08 -19.97
N ILE A 5 3.54 0.72 -20.88
CA ILE A 5 4.06 0.27 -22.18
C ILE A 5 5.56 0.56 -22.22
N ASP A 6 6.37 -0.41 -22.64
CA ASP A 6 7.78 -0.19 -22.92
C ASP A 6 7.94 0.61 -24.22
N ASP A 7 8.62 1.76 -24.15
CA ASP A 7 8.77 2.68 -25.29
C ASP A 7 9.63 2.10 -26.44
N PHE A 8 10.45 1.08 -26.17
CA PHE A 8 11.35 0.46 -27.15
C PHE A 8 10.73 -0.78 -27.81
N THR A 9 10.04 -1.62 -27.05
CA THR A 9 9.42 -2.87 -27.55
C THR A 9 7.95 -2.71 -27.90
N ASN A 10 7.29 -1.67 -27.39
CA ASN A 10 5.85 -1.44 -27.49
C ASN A 10 5.03 -2.60 -26.87
N GLU A 11 5.60 -3.29 -25.89
CA GLU A 11 4.95 -4.35 -25.12
C GLU A 11 4.33 -3.79 -23.84
N THR A 12 3.28 -4.45 -23.34
CA THR A 12 2.70 -4.09 -22.03
C THR A 12 3.56 -4.71 -20.94
N ILE A 13 4.16 -3.86 -20.12
CA ILE A 13 5.07 -4.25 -19.04
C ILE A 13 4.41 -4.18 -17.66
N GLY A 14 3.14 -3.78 -17.60
CA GLY A 14 2.42 -3.70 -16.34
C GLY A 14 1.18 -2.83 -16.36
N LEU A 15 0.70 -2.55 -15.16
CA LEU A 15 -0.51 -1.81 -14.88
C LEU A 15 -0.26 -0.83 -13.73
N SER A 16 -0.56 0.44 -13.96
CA SER A 16 -0.64 1.44 -12.91
C SER A 16 -2.10 1.68 -12.52
N ILE A 17 -2.38 1.51 -11.24
CA ILE A 17 -3.63 1.87 -10.59
C ILE A 17 -3.36 3.16 -9.80
N PRO A 18 -3.73 4.33 -10.35
CA PRO A 18 -3.53 5.60 -9.66
C PRO A 18 -4.43 5.68 -8.43
N GLN A 19 -4.12 6.64 -7.55
CA GLN A 19 -4.75 6.83 -6.24
C GLN A 19 -6.28 6.61 -6.27
N HIS A 20 -6.72 5.64 -5.47
CA HIS A 20 -8.11 5.23 -5.31
C HIS A 20 -8.48 5.16 -3.82
N ARG A 21 -9.78 5.30 -3.53
CA ARG A 21 -10.31 5.22 -2.17
C ARG A 21 -11.42 4.17 -2.11
N MET A 22 -11.30 3.26 -1.16
CA MET A 22 -12.32 2.27 -0.80
C MET A 22 -12.87 2.61 0.58
N PHE A 23 -14.14 3.00 0.64
CA PHE A 23 -14.81 3.34 1.90
C PHE A 23 -15.53 2.13 2.48
N PHE A 24 -15.41 1.94 3.79
CA PHE A 24 -16.07 0.87 4.53
C PHE A 24 -17.21 1.42 5.39
N HIS A 25 -18.14 0.54 5.77
CA HIS A 25 -19.37 0.93 6.47
C HIS A 25 -19.15 1.38 7.93
N ASP A 26 -17.98 1.10 8.50
CA ASP A 26 -17.60 1.40 9.89
C ASP A 26 -16.91 2.77 10.04
N GLY A 27 -16.84 3.56 8.96
CA GLY A 27 -16.18 4.86 8.95
C GLY A 27 -14.67 4.79 8.75
N THR A 28 -14.12 3.66 8.34
CA THR A 28 -12.74 3.54 7.86
C THR A 28 -12.68 3.59 6.33
N PHE A 29 -11.51 3.88 5.78
CA PHE A 29 -11.23 3.75 4.35
C PHE A 29 -9.78 3.37 4.07
N LEU A 30 -9.59 2.72 2.93
CA LEU A 30 -8.27 2.47 2.34
C LEU A 30 -8.07 3.44 1.18
N GLU A 31 -7.06 4.28 1.29
CA GLU A 31 -6.50 5.02 0.15
C GLU A 31 -5.30 4.24 -0.39
N PHE A 32 -5.23 4.07 -1.71
CA PHE A 32 -4.13 3.30 -2.29
C PHE A 32 -3.77 3.69 -3.72
N ASP A 33 -2.51 3.49 -4.05
CA ASP A 33 -1.96 3.42 -5.40
C ASP A 33 -1.12 2.15 -5.53
N LEU A 34 -1.05 1.59 -6.73
CA LEU A 34 -0.46 0.27 -6.97
C LEU A 34 0.08 0.18 -8.40
N VAL A 35 1.31 -0.28 -8.53
CA VAL A 35 1.95 -0.66 -9.79
C VAL A 35 2.20 -2.17 -9.77
N ILE A 36 1.74 -2.84 -10.83
CA ILE A 36 1.90 -4.28 -11.02
C ILE A 36 2.67 -4.50 -12.32
N ASP A 37 3.62 -5.43 -12.33
CA ASP A 37 4.36 -5.83 -13.53
C ASP A 37 3.62 -6.83 -14.42
N GLU A 38 4.30 -7.34 -15.45
CA GLU A 38 3.78 -8.35 -16.38
C GLU A 38 3.55 -9.73 -15.74
N ASP A 39 4.22 -10.02 -14.63
CA ASP A 39 4.08 -11.26 -13.85
C ASP A 39 2.97 -11.16 -12.80
N PHE A 40 2.21 -10.06 -12.80
CA PHE A 40 1.18 -9.73 -11.83
C PHE A 40 1.70 -9.51 -10.39
N LEU A 41 2.98 -9.16 -10.24
CA LEU A 41 3.58 -8.87 -8.95
C LEU A 41 3.57 -7.36 -8.65
N PRO A 42 3.27 -6.97 -7.40
CA PRO A 42 3.34 -5.57 -6.99
C PRO A 42 4.80 -5.10 -6.96
N THR A 43 5.12 -4.08 -7.74
CA THR A 43 6.46 -3.46 -7.77
C THR A 43 6.51 -2.15 -6.99
N GLU A 44 5.39 -1.44 -6.92
CA GLU A 44 5.23 -0.25 -6.09
C GLU A 44 3.80 -0.18 -5.53
N TYR A 45 3.65 0.30 -4.31
CA TYR A 45 2.35 0.67 -3.76
C TYR A 45 2.47 1.59 -2.56
N SER A 46 1.37 2.29 -2.29
CA SER A 46 1.05 2.82 -0.97
C SER A 46 -0.35 2.34 -0.59
N PHE A 47 -0.47 1.72 0.59
CA PHE A 47 -1.74 1.32 1.18
C PHE A 47 -1.92 2.07 2.49
N HIS A 48 -2.77 3.08 2.49
CA HIS A 48 -3.02 3.96 3.62
C HIS A 48 -4.41 3.70 4.21
N PHE A 49 -4.46 3.03 5.36
CA PHE A 49 -5.70 2.69 6.05
C PHE A 49 -5.95 3.62 7.24
N GLN A 50 -7.11 4.28 7.26
CA GLN A 50 -7.41 5.34 8.23
C GLN A 50 -8.90 5.54 8.49
N HIS A 51 -9.23 6.26 9.55
CA HIS A 51 -10.61 6.70 9.83
C HIS A 51 -10.98 7.92 8.97
N ILE A 52 -12.26 8.05 8.59
CA ILE A 52 -12.78 9.20 7.82
C ILE A 52 -12.53 10.54 8.55
N ASP A 53 -12.74 10.56 9.87
CA ASP A 53 -12.63 11.75 10.72
C ASP A 53 -11.53 11.61 11.79
N GLY A 54 -10.60 10.67 11.61
CA GLY A 54 -9.64 10.29 12.64
C GLY A 54 -8.22 10.08 12.10
N PRO A 55 -7.30 9.64 12.97
CA PRO A 55 -5.91 9.42 12.58
C PRO A 55 -5.76 8.23 11.61
N MET A 56 -4.60 8.19 10.96
CA MET A 56 -4.09 6.99 10.30
C MET A 56 -4.07 5.82 11.28
N ILE A 57 -4.48 4.64 10.80
CA ILE A 57 -4.38 3.39 11.56
C ILE A 57 -3.04 2.71 11.22
N TRP A 58 -2.75 2.57 9.93
CA TRP A 58 -1.43 2.19 9.42
C TRP A 58 -1.27 2.55 7.95
N ARG A 59 -0.03 2.63 7.49
CA ARG A 59 0.32 2.75 6.07
C ARG A 59 1.40 1.74 5.70
N LYS A 60 1.23 1.01 4.60
CA LYS A 60 2.25 0.12 4.04
C LYS A 60 2.71 0.65 2.71
N ASP A 61 4.02 0.84 2.58
CA ASP A 61 4.61 1.39 1.37
C ASP A 61 5.67 0.43 0.83
N LEU A 62 5.65 0.23 -0.48
CA LEU A 62 6.72 -0.37 -1.27
C LEU A 62 7.04 0.61 -2.39
N HIS A 63 8.23 1.19 -2.40
CA HIS A 63 8.65 2.03 -3.52
C HIS A 63 10.17 2.08 -3.66
N PRO A 64 10.70 2.28 -4.88
CA PRO A 64 12.13 2.43 -5.10
C PRO A 64 12.61 3.74 -4.45
N GLY A 65 13.79 3.72 -3.84
CA GLY A 65 14.51 4.94 -3.44
C GLY A 65 14.78 5.13 -1.94
N HIS A 66 14.36 4.24 -1.05
CA HIS A 66 14.64 4.33 0.41
C HIS A 66 15.67 3.30 0.93
N GLU A 67 16.33 2.54 0.06
CA GLU A 67 17.25 1.45 0.45
C GLU A 67 18.38 1.90 1.41
N GLU A 68 18.87 3.15 1.29
CA GLU A 68 19.96 3.67 2.12
C GLU A 68 19.56 3.98 3.57
N GLU A 69 18.29 4.31 3.86
CA GLU A 69 17.85 4.71 5.21
C GLU A 69 17.24 3.57 6.03
N LEU A 70 16.63 2.58 5.38
CA LEU A 70 15.80 1.56 6.05
C LEU A 70 16.26 0.12 5.87
N GLY A 71 17.15 -0.15 4.92
CA GLY A 71 17.60 -1.50 4.61
C GLY A 71 16.57 -2.38 3.88
N THR A 72 15.34 -1.89 3.61
CA THR A 72 14.32 -2.55 2.77
C THR A 72 13.47 -1.52 2.00
N GLU A 73 12.98 -1.88 0.81
CA GLU A 73 12.05 -1.07 0.01
C GLU A 73 10.62 -1.05 0.61
N ALA A 74 10.27 -2.11 1.35
CA ALA A 74 8.97 -2.27 2.02
C ALA A 74 9.06 -1.84 3.49
N HIS A 75 8.27 -0.85 3.90
CA HIS A 75 8.11 -0.43 5.30
C HIS A 75 6.65 -0.09 5.71
N ILE A 76 6.33 -0.27 7.01
CA ILE A 76 5.01 0.00 7.59
C ILE A 76 5.08 1.15 8.60
N HIS A 77 4.18 2.11 8.47
CA HIS A 77 3.95 3.22 9.40
C HIS A 77 2.75 2.88 10.28
N LYS A 78 2.91 2.97 11.60
CA LYS A 78 1.84 2.67 12.57
C LYS A 78 1.52 3.85 13.48
N ASN A 79 2.43 4.81 13.56
CA ASN A 79 2.26 6.00 14.37
C ASN A 79 1.71 7.14 13.52
N PRO A 80 0.48 7.60 13.77
CA PRO A 80 -0.09 8.72 13.04
C PRO A 80 0.61 10.06 13.32
N ASP A 81 1.35 10.18 14.42
CA ASP A 81 2.02 11.41 14.83
C ASP A 81 3.51 11.48 14.42
N ASP A 82 4.07 10.39 13.91
CA ASP A 82 5.48 10.31 13.48
C ASP A 82 5.63 9.45 12.21
N GLU A 83 5.73 10.12 11.06
CA GLU A 83 5.95 9.47 9.76
C GLU A 83 7.34 8.82 9.62
N ASN A 84 8.26 9.06 10.57
CA ASN A 84 9.55 8.38 10.59
C ASN A 84 9.53 7.10 11.45
N ASP A 85 8.44 6.87 12.19
CA ASP A 85 8.21 5.66 12.98
C ASP A 85 7.71 4.54 12.06
N ARG A 86 8.68 3.90 11.42
CA ARG A 86 8.50 2.90 10.38
C ARG A 86 9.33 1.64 10.64
N ASP A 87 8.69 0.49 10.46
CA ASP A 87 9.32 -0.82 10.58
C ASP A 87 9.46 -1.49 9.20
N PRO A 88 10.53 -2.26 8.93
CA PRO A 88 10.59 -3.09 7.73
C PRO A 88 9.48 -4.15 7.75
N PHE A 89 8.92 -4.48 6.60
CA PHE A 89 7.94 -5.58 6.47
C PHE A 89 8.15 -6.38 5.18
N ILE A 90 7.40 -7.48 5.05
CA ILE A 90 7.41 -8.35 3.86
C ILE A 90 6.41 -7.82 2.85
N ILE A 91 6.79 -7.76 1.56
CA ILE A 91 5.89 -7.39 0.45
C ILE A 91 4.53 -8.10 0.60
N VAL A 92 3.45 -7.32 0.54
CA VAL A 92 2.08 -7.84 0.63
C VAL A 92 1.31 -7.63 -0.65
N GLU A 93 0.37 -8.52 -0.91
CA GLU A 93 -0.64 -8.39 -1.95
C GLU A 93 -1.91 -7.71 -1.41
N ILE A 94 -2.76 -7.22 -2.31
CA ILE A 94 -3.96 -6.47 -1.94
C ILE A 94 -4.98 -7.31 -1.16
N ASP A 95 -5.04 -8.62 -1.38
CA ASP A 95 -5.91 -9.52 -0.64
C ASP A 95 -5.50 -9.62 0.84
N GLU A 96 -4.20 -9.69 1.12
CA GLU A 96 -3.67 -9.65 2.48
C GLU A 96 -4.00 -8.31 3.16
N VAL A 97 -3.87 -7.19 2.44
CA VAL A 97 -4.26 -5.85 2.93
C VAL A 97 -5.73 -5.84 3.33
N LEU A 98 -6.62 -6.39 2.49
CA LEU A 98 -8.05 -6.48 2.78
C LEU A 98 -8.37 -7.40 3.97
N ASP A 99 -7.65 -8.52 4.12
CA ASP A 99 -7.78 -9.41 5.28
C ASP A 99 -7.33 -8.72 6.58
N GLN A 100 -6.27 -7.90 6.53
CA GLN A 100 -5.82 -7.13 7.68
C GLN A 100 -6.81 -6.03 8.07
N ILE A 101 -7.41 -5.34 7.09
CA ILE A 101 -8.50 -4.38 7.33
C ILE A 101 -9.66 -5.10 8.02
N ARG A 102 -10.12 -6.23 7.47
CA ARG A 102 -11.19 -7.01 8.08
C ARG A 102 -10.87 -7.41 9.52
N ARG A 103 -9.64 -7.86 9.78
CA ARG A 103 -9.21 -8.24 11.13
C ARG A 103 -9.18 -7.05 12.09
N TYR A 104 -8.76 -5.87 11.64
CA TYR A 104 -8.87 -4.64 12.42
C TYR A 104 -10.34 -4.33 12.74
N GLN A 105 -11.23 -4.42 11.76
CA GLN A 105 -12.65 -4.13 11.95
C GLN A 105 -13.32 -5.10 12.94
N ASP A 106 -12.91 -6.37 12.93
CA ASP A 106 -13.42 -7.41 13.83
C ASP A 106 -12.85 -7.31 15.26
N THR A 107 -11.59 -6.85 15.41
CA THR A 107 -10.83 -7.05 16.67
C THR A 107 -10.04 -5.85 17.18
N GLY A 108 -9.93 -4.78 16.40
CA GLY A 108 -9.05 -3.63 16.64
C GLY A 108 -7.55 -3.93 16.47
N TRP A 109 -7.19 -5.09 15.96
CA TRP A 109 -5.79 -5.48 15.75
C TRP A 109 -5.12 -4.67 14.64
N THR A 110 -3.87 -4.28 14.86
CA THR A 110 -3.00 -3.66 13.85
C THR A 110 -1.80 -4.58 13.55
N PRO A 111 -1.31 -4.60 12.29
CA PRO A 111 -0.08 -5.31 11.90
C PRO A 111 1.17 -4.76 12.59
#